data_AF-A0AAD3RHE2-F1
#
_entry.id   AF-A0AAD3RHE2-F1
#
_cell.length_a   1.000
_cell.length_b   1.000
_cell.length_c   1.000
_cell.angle_alpha   90.00
_cell.angle_beta   90.00
_cell.angle_gamma   90.00
#
_symmetry.space_group_name_H-M   'P 1'
#
loop_
_entity.id
_entity.type
_entity.pdbx_description
1 polymer ?
#
loop_
_entity_poly.entity_id
_entity_poly.type
_entity_poly.pdbx_seq_one_letter_code
_entity_poly.pdbx_strand_id
1 'polypeptide(L)'
;MPNHCEHGGRCKQTWDSFSCTCDGTGYTGATCHTSIYEPSCEAYKHLGRSSDTYWIDPDGSGPLGPFKVNCNMTEDKVWTTVMNNLPPKTSVTGSSRERRTVLQVNYSASMDQVTAITTSAEYCEQQIAYSCQKSRLLNTPDGTPYTWWVGRGSEKHFYWGG
;
A
#
# COMPACT_ATOMS: atom_id res chain seq x y z
N MET A 1 12.83 30.59 9.33
CA MET A 1 12.40 31.05 7.98
C MET A 1 11.50 29.97 7.41
N PRO A 2 10.30 30.27 6.89
CA PRO A 2 9.41 29.25 6.33
C PRO A 2 10.05 28.65 5.07
N ASN A 3 10.07 27.32 4.96
CA ASN A 3 10.43 26.66 3.72
C ASN A 3 9.20 26.68 2.80
N HIS A 4 9.29 27.37 1.66
CA HIS A 4 8.22 27.42 0.66
C HIS A 4 8.23 26.24 -0.31
N CYS A 5 9.23 25.36 -0.22
CA CYS A 5 9.33 24.16 -1.04
C CYS A 5 8.59 23.00 -0.37
N GLU A 6 7.72 22.34 -1.13
CA GLU A 6 6.94 21.19 -0.71
C GLU A 6 7.67 19.88 -1.00
N HIS A 7 7.13 18.76 -0.50
CA HIS A 7 7.56 17.39 -0.80
C HIS A 7 9.08 17.13 -0.70
N GLY A 8 9.73 17.73 0.30
CA GLY A 8 11.18 17.55 0.53
C GLY A 8 12.08 18.36 -0.40
N GLY A 9 11.52 19.30 -1.18
CA GLY A 9 12.28 20.22 -2.01
C GLY A 9 13.28 21.05 -1.19
N ARG A 10 14.48 21.24 -1.74
CA ARG A 10 15.54 22.03 -1.09
C ARG A 10 15.38 23.50 -1.43
N CYS A 11 15.14 24.32 -0.41
CA CYS A 11 15.05 25.77 -0.57
C CYS A 11 16.43 26.41 -0.59
N LYS A 12 16.65 27.27 -1.58
CA LYS A 12 17.74 28.26 -1.60
C LYS A 12 17.11 29.64 -1.63
N GLN A 13 17.43 30.47 -0.63
CA GLN A 13 16.82 31.78 -0.45
C GLN A 13 17.88 32.89 -0.41
N THR A 14 17.63 33.95 -1.17
CA THR A 14 18.33 35.25 -1.07
C THR A 14 17.47 36.23 -0.28
N TRP A 15 17.92 37.48 -0.15
CA TRP A 15 17.21 38.53 0.57
C TRP A 15 15.89 38.95 -0.11
N ASP A 16 15.76 38.73 -1.42
CA ASP A 16 14.62 39.14 -2.27
C ASP A 16 13.95 38.00 -3.05
N SER A 17 14.55 36.81 -3.09
CA SER A 17 14.06 35.70 -3.92
C SER A 17 14.27 34.34 -3.25
N PHE A 18 13.52 33.34 -3.69
CA PHE A 18 13.77 31.95 -3.33
C PHE A 18 13.67 31.06 -4.56
N SER A 19 14.29 29.89 -4.48
CA SER A 19 14.23 28.85 -5.50
C SER A 19 14.19 27.47 -4.83
N CYS A 20 13.44 26.55 -5.43
CA CYS A 20 13.33 25.18 -4.98
C CYS A 20 14.05 24.24 -5.94
N THR A 21 14.85 23.32 -5.39
CA THR A 21 15.40 22.18 -6.12
C THR A 21 14.56 20.95 -5.80
N CYS A 22 13.85 20.40 -6.81
CA CYS A 22 12.94 19.27 -6.68
C CYS A 22 13.57 17.92 -7.09
N ASP A 23 14.87 17.91 -7.42
CA ASP A 23 15.54 16.71 -7.92
C ASP A 23 15.45 15.56 -6.90
N GLY A 24 14.94 14.41 -7.37
CA GLY A 24 14.78 13.21 -6.55
C GLY A 24 13.58 13.21 -5.61
N THR A 25 12.73 14.25 -5.62
CA THR A 25 11.50 14.25 -4.79
C THR A 25 10.33 13.53 -5.48
N GLY A 26 10.33 13.46 -6.81
CA GLY A 26 9.17 13.00 -7.59
C GLY A 26 8.16 14.11 -7.88
N TYR A 27 8.53 15.37 -7.63
CA TYR A 27 7.67 16.54 -7.86
C TYR A 27 8.38 17.59 -8.71
N THR A 28 7.60 18.49 -9.31
CA THR A 28 8.04 19.55 -10.22
C THR A 28 7.31 20.87 -9.93
N GLY A 29 7.67 21.91 -10.68
CA GLY A 29 7.16 23.27 -10.52
C GLY A 29 8.00 24.13 -9.57
N ALA A 30 7.65 25.41 -9.46
CA ALA A 30 8.44 26.41 -8.74
C ALA A 30 8.61 26.10 -7.23
N THR A 31 7.65 25.39 -6.64
CA THR A 31 7.61 25.01 -5.22
C THR A 31 7.65 23.50 -5.00
N CYS A 32 7.92 22.69 -6.04
CA CYS A 32 7.82 21.23 -5.98
C CYS A 32 6.41 20.74 -5.60
N HIS A 33 5.37 21.44 -6.06
CA HIS A 33 3.98 21.13 -5.74
C HIS A 33 3.43 19.99 -6.60
N THR A 34 3.77 19.96 -7.90
CA THR A 34 3.10 19.08 -8.86
C THR A 34 3.79 17.72 -8.95
N SER A 35 3.07 16.62 -8.74
CA SER A 35 3.61 15.28 -8.94
C SER A 35 4.00 15.04 -10.40
N ILE A 36 5.07 14.28 -10.63
CA ILE A 36 5.45 13.83 -11.97
C ILE A 36 4.83 12.47 -12.33
N TYR A 37 4.14 11.83 -11.38
CA TYR A 37 3.55 10.51 -11.52
C TYR A 37 2.03 10.59 -11.67
N GLU A 38 1.47 9.62 -12.39
CA GLU A 38 0.02 9.52 -12.53
C GLU A 38 -0.64 9.02 -11.24
N PRO A 39 -1.92 9.36 -10.99
CA PRO A 39 -2.60 8.99 -9.76
C PRO A 39 -2.90 7.50 -9.63
N SER A 40 -2.97 6.77 -10.75
CA SER A 40 -3.34 5.35 -10.74
C SER A 40 -2.82 4.59 -11.96
N CYS A 41 -2.85 3.26 -11.88
CA CYS A 41 -2.61 2.40 -13.04
C CYS A 41 -3.61 2.65 -14.18
N GLU A 42 -4.85 3.03 -13.85
CA GLU A 42 -5.88 3.34 -14.83
C GLU A 42 -5.56 4.63 -15.60
N ALA A 43 -5.04 5.66 -14.92
CA ALA A 43 -4.55 6.86 -15.57
C ALA A 43 -3.41 6.55 -16.55
N TYR A 44 -2.46 5.69 -16.18
CA TYR A 44 -1.43 5.21 -17.12
C TYR A 44 -2.03 4.46 -18.32
N LYS A 45 -3.04 3.61 -18.12
CA LYS A 45 -3.73 2.91 -19.22
C LYS A 45 -4.34 3.90 -20.21
N HIS A 46 -4.98 4.97 -19.73
CA HIS A 46 -5.57 6.01 -20.59
C HIS A 46 -4.52 6.79 -21.40
N LEU A 47 -3.28 6.86 -20.92
CA LEU A 47 -2.14 7.40 -21.66
C LEU A 47 -1.53 6.40 -22.67
N GLY A 48 -2.14 5.22 -22.85
CA GLY A 48 -1.67 4.19 -23.78
C GLY A 48 -0.49 3.38 -23.24
N ARG A 49 -0.27 3.34 -21.92
CA ARG A 49 0.75 2.48 -21.30
C ARG A 49 0.27 1.04 -21.17
N SER A 50 1.21 0.10 -21.17
CA SER A 50 0.98 -1.34 -20.99
C SER A 50 1.22 -1.76 -19.54
N SER A 51 0.86 -3.00 -19.19
CA SER A 51 1.18 -3.58 -17.88
C SER A 51 2.68 -3.53 -17.59
N ASP A 52 3.03 -3.00 -16.43
CA ASP A 52 4.40 -2.91 -15.90
C ASP A 52 4.33 -2.45 -14.42
N THR A 53 5.49 -2.26 -13.81
CA THR A 53 5.65 -1.64 -12.50
C THR A 53 5.74 -0.13 -12.65
N TYR A 54 4.82 0.59 -12.01
CA TYR A 54 4.75 2.06 -12.06
C TYR A 54 4.92 2.67 -10.69
N TRP A 55 5.43 3.90 -10.67
CA TRP A 55 5.23 4.81 -9.54
C TRP A 55 3.89 5.53 -9.75
N ILE A 56 3.07 5.56 -8.71
CA ILE A 56 1.81 6.29 -8.69
C ILE A 56 1.81 7.28 -7.53
N ASP A 57 1.02 8.34 -7.68
CA ASP A 57 0.81 9.37 -6.68
C ASP A 57 -0.68 9.71 -6.55
N PRO A 58 -1.45 8.94 -5.75
CA PRO A 58 -2.91 9.03 -5.73
C PRO A 58 -3.47 10.36 -5.23
N ASP A 59 -2.74 11.09 -4.39
CA ASP A 59 -3.13 12.39 -3.84
C ASP A 59 -2.39 13.56 -4.49
N GLY A 60 -1.43 13.30 -5.39
CA GLY A 60 -0.71 14.32 -6.13
C GLY A 60 0.05 15.22 -5.17
N SER A 61 -0.33 16.49 -5.08
CA SER A 61 0.28 17.45 -4.14
C SER A 61 -0.15 17.26 -2.67
N GLY A 62 -0.68 16.09 -2.31
CA GLY A 62 -1.10 15.75 -0.97
C GLY A 62 0.06 15.31 -0.08
N PRO A 63 -0.22 14.91 1.17
CA PRO A 63 0.83 14.55 2.13
C PRO A 63 1.51 13.21 1.84
N LEU A 64 0.97 12.36 0.98
CA LEU A 64 1.57 11.05 0.67
C LEU A 64 2.59 11.22 -0.45
N GLY A 65 3.77 10.64 -0.25
CA GLY A 65 4.75 10.53 -1.34
C GLY A 65 4.35 9.44 -2.34
N PRO A 66 4.89 9.50 -3.57
CA PRO A 66 4.65 8.49 -4.58
C PRO A 66 5.19 7.12 -4.14
N PHE A 67 4.57 6.05 -4.61
CA PHE A 67 4.98 4.68 -4.31
C PHE A 67 4.81 3.75 -5.50
N LYS A 68 5.54 2.64 -5.43
CA LYS A 68 5.63 1.66 -6.52
C LYS A 68 4.55 0.59 -6.38
N VAL A 69 3.89 0.31 -7.51
CA VAL A 69 2.84 -0.70 -7.66
C VAL A 69 3.05 -1.53 -8.92
N ASN A 70 2.51 -2.74 -8.95
CA ASN A 70 2.41 -3.50 -10.18
C ASN A 70 1.05 -3.22 -10.83
N CYS A 71 1.07 -2.75 -12.08
CA CYS A 71 -0.14 -2.46 -12.84
C CYS A 71 -0.40 -3.57 -13.85
N ASN A 72 -1.54 -4.25 -13.70
CA ASN A 72 -2.03 -5.14 -14.74
C ASN A 72 -3.19 -4.46 -15.50
N MET A 73 -2.91 -4.11 -16.76
CA MET A 73 -3.79 -3.35 -17.66
C MET A 73 -4.20 -4.18 -18.89
N THR A 74 -4.08 -5.52 -18.86
CA THR A 74 -4.33 -6.38 -20.03
C THR A 74 -5.80 -6.55 -20.39
N GLU A 75 -6.70 -6.37 -19.43
CA GLU A 75 -8.14 -6.58 -19.60
C GLU A 75 -8.90 -5.26 -19.45
N ASP A 76 -10.23 -5.30 -19.54
CA ASP A 76 -11.08 -4.14 -19.29
C ASP A 76 -10.84 -3.55 -17.89
N LYS A 77 -10.69 -4.44 -16.90
CA LYS A 77 -10.35 -4.07 -15.52
C LYS A 77 -8.85 -3.83 -15.36
N VAL A 78 -8.50 -2.75 -14.65
CA VAL A 78 -7.12 -2.43 -14.29
C VAL A 78 -6.87 -2.80 -12.84
N TRP A 79 -5.88 -3.65 -12.62
CA TRP A 79 -5.45 -4.02 -11.27
C TRP A 79 -4.23 -3.21 -10.85
N THR A 80 -4.34 -2.60 -9.66
CA THR A 80 -3.22 -2.02 -8.93
C THR A 80 -2.84 -2.98 -7.81
N THR A 81 -1.66 -3.60 -7.89
CA THR A 81 -1.21 -4.58 -6.89
C THR A 81 -0.06 -4.03 -6.06
N VAL A 82 -0.25 -4.02 -4.74
CA VAL A 82 0.81 -3.76 -3.75
C VAL A 82 1.30 -5.09 -3.19
N MET A 83 2.61 -5.34 -3.27
CA MET A 83 3.20 -6.60 -2.82
C MET A 83 3.33 -6.62 -1.30
N ASN A 84 3.14 -7.79 -0.70
CA ASN A 84 3.47 -8.01 0.72
C ASN A 84 4.81 -8.75 0.86
N ASN A 85 5.36 -8.72 2.07
CA ASN A 85 6.67 -9.28 2.40
C ASN A 85 6.68 -10.79 2.70
N LEU A 86 5.52 -11.46 2.70
CA LEU A 86 5.45 -12.89 2.98
C LEU A 86 5.71 -13.71 1.72
N PRO A 87 6.41 -14.86 1.83
CA PRO A 87 6.53 -15.78 0.72
C PRO A 87 5.17 -16.40 0.38
N PRO A 88 4.97 -16.91 -0.85
CA PRO A 88 3.71 -17.54 -1.28
C PRO A 88 3.24 -18.66 -0.35
N LYS A 89 4.16 -19.33 0.35
CA LYS A 89 3.86 -20.33 1.37
C LYS A 89 4.74 -20.10 2.59
N THR A 90 4.11 -19.70 3.70
CA THR A 90 4.78 -19.54 5.00
C THR A 90 4.42 -20.73 5.89
N SER A 91 5.40 -21.57 6.23
CA SER A 91 5.19 -22.68 7.16
C SER A 91 5.18 -22.18 8.61
N VAL A 92 4.15 -22.57 9.35
CA VAL A 92 4.00 -22.24 10.78
C VAL A 92 4.06 -23.52 11.60
N THR A 93 4.97 -23.58 12.57
CA THR A 93 5.15 -24.73 13.47
C THR A 93 5.21 -24.29 14.93
N GLY A 94 4.73 -25.15 15.84
CA GLY A 94 4.94 -24.96 17.29
C GLY A 94 4.02 -23.94 17.97
N SER A 95 2.89 -23.57 17.36
CA SER A 95 1.88 -22.72 18.00
C SER A 95 1.12 -23.48 19.09
N SER A 96 1.04 -22.92 20.30
CA SER A 96 0.20 -23.42 21.42
C SER A 96 -0.74 -22.32 21.93
N ARG A 97 -1.59 -22.64 22.92
CA ARG A 97 -2.47 -21.63 23.55
C ARG A 97 -1.66 -20.57 24.31
N GLU A 98 -0.53 -20.97 24.89
CA GLU A 98 0.40 -20.15 25.66
C GLU A 98 1.38 -19.39 24.76
N ARG A 99 1.71 -19.95 23.59
CA ARG A 99 2.62 -19.34 22.61
C ARG A 99 2.00 -19.33 21.23
N ARG A 100 1.27 -18.25 20.93
CA ARG A 100 0.66 -18.02 19.62
C ARG A 100 1.72 -17.56 18.62
N THR A 101 1.59 -18.03 17.39
CA THR A 101 2.36 -17.48 16.26
C THR A 101 1.58 -16.31 15.66
N VAL A 102 2.27 -15.21 15.42
CA VAL A 102 1.71 -14.03 14.74
C VAL A 102 2.47 -13.85 13.43
N LEU A 103 1.73 -13.83 12.32
CA LEU A 103 2.27 -13.43 11.02
C LEU A 103 1.84 -11.98 10.77
N GLN A 104 2.82 -11.10 10.68
CA GLN A 104 2.59 -9.71 10.32
C GLN A 104 2.80 -9.55 8.82
N VAL A 105 1.76 -9.08 8.13
CA VAL A 105 1.79 -8.78 6.70
C VAL A 105 2.22 -7.33 6.54
N ASN A 106 3.45 -7.11 6.05
CA ASN A 106 3.93 -5.78 5.72
C ASN A 106 3.88 -5.60 4.21
N TYR A 107 3.28 -4.52 3.76
CA TYR A 107 3.21 -4.16 2.35
C TYR A 107 4.41 -3.33 1.92
N SER A 108 4.69 -3.29 0.62
CA SER A 108 5.69 -2.42 0.01
C SER A 108 5.29 -0.93 0.03
N ALA A 109 4.07 -0.61 0.49
CA ALA A 109 3.53 0.73 0.65
C ALA A 109 3.05 0.95 2.09
N SER A 110 2.95 2.21 2.52
CA SER A 110 2.41 2.55 3.84
C SER A 110 0.91 2.26 3.91
N MET A 111 0.35 2.14 5.12
CA MET A 111 -1.10 1.94 5.26
C MET A 111 -1.91 3.13 4.76
N ASP A 112 -1.38 4.35 4.79
CA ASP A 112 -2.04 5.53 4.23
C ASP A 112 -2.02 5.50 2.69
N GLN A 113 -0.94 5.02 2.09
CA GLN A 113 -0.86 4.78 0.64
C GLN A 113 -1.81 3.66 0.19
N VAL A 114 -1.85 2.54 0.91
CA VAL A 114 -2.82 1.45 0.67
C VAL A 114 -4.26 1.96 0.82
N THR A 115 -4.50 2.84 1.80
CA THR A 115 -5.79 3.51 1.98
C THR A 115 -6.16 4.36 0.77
N ALA A 116 -5.23 5.16 0.25
CA ALA A 116 -5.49 6.05 -0.87
C ALA A 116 -5.94 5.27 -2.12
N ILE A 117 -5.28 4.15 -2.44
CA ILE A 117 -5.65 3.33 -3.60
C ILE A 117 -6.92 2.50 -3.36
N THR A 118 -7.16 2.03 -2.14
CA THR A 118 -8.37 1.24 -1.83
C THR A 118 -9.62 2.11 -1.75
N THR A 119 -9.48 3.38 -1.37
CA THR A 119 -10.60 4.33 -1.28
C THR A 119 -11.02 4.86 -2.65
N SER A 120 -10.08 4.91 -3.60
CA SER A 120 -10.34 5.32 -5.00
C SER A 120 -10.72 4.17 -5.92
N ALA A 121 -10.48 2.92 -5.52
CA ALA A 121 -10.84 1.74 -6.31
C ALA A 121 -12.32 1.39 -6.19
N GLU A 122 -12.93 0.97 -7.31
CA GLU A 122 -14.28 0.40 -7.32
C GLU A 122 -14.36 -0.91 -6.52
N TYR A 123 -13.29 -1.70 -6.57
CA TYR A 123 -13.20 -3.01 -5.94
C TYR A 123 -11.78 -3.28 -5.44
N CYS A 124 -11.66 -3.86 -4.25
CA CYS A 124 -10.38 -4.31 -3.70
C CYS A 124 -10.52 -5.71 -3.08
N GLU A 125 -9.49 -6.53 -3.23
CA GLU A 125 -9.46 -7.88 -2.67
C GLU A 125 -8.07 -8.25 -2.15
N GLN A 126 -8.07 -9.16 -1.17
CA GLN A 126 -6.88 -9.85 -0.68
C GLN A 126 -7.22 -11.32 -0.45
N GLN A 127 -6.31 -12.21 -0.83
CA GLN A 127 -6.49 -13.65 -0.68
C GLN A 127 -5.48 -14.24 0.32
N ILE A 128 -5.98 -15.12 1.19
CA ILE A 128 -5.17 -15.89 2.16
C ILE A 128 -5.60 -17.36 2.06
N ALA A 129 -4.62 -18.25 1.88
CA ALA A 129 -4.84 -19.69 1.85
C ALA A 129 -4.19 -20.37 3.06
N TYR A 130 -4.92 -21.31 3.68
CA TYR A 130 -4.47 -22.04 4.85
C TYR A 130 -4.42 -23.54 4.56
N SER A 131 -3.22 -24.14 4.69
CA SER A 131 -3.01 -25.59 4.57
C SER A 131 -2.47 -26.13 5.89
N CYS A 132 -3.07 -27.20 6.41
CA CYS A 132 -2.78 -27.69 7.76
C CYS A 132 -2.54 -29.19 7.85
N GLN A 133 -1.77 -29.57 8.89
CA GLN A 133 -1.67 -30.93 9.39
C GLN A 133 -1.95 -30.90 10.90
N LYS A 134 -3.03 -31.56 11.35
CA LYS A 134 -3.45 -31.59 12.77
C LYS A 134 -3.59 -30.20 13.43
N SER A 135 -3.98 -29.19 12.66
CA SER A 135 -4.22 -27.81 13.14
C SER A 135 -5.59 -27.33 12.67
N ARG A 136 -6.26 -26.51 13.48
CA ARG A 136 -7.63 -26.05 13.23
C ARG A 136 -7.64 -24.55 12.97
N LEU A 137 -8.24 -24.15 11.85
CA LEU A 137 -8.56 -22.75 11.54
C LEU A 137 -9.89 -22.34 12.18
N LEU A 138 -10.94 -23.11 11.92
CA LEU A 138 -12.32 -22.90 12.37
C LEU A 138 -12.76 -23.97 13.40
N ASN A 139 -14.00 -23.86 13.91
CA ASN A 139 -14.66 -24.82 14.82
C ASN A 139 -14.04 -24.88 16.23
N THR A 140 -14.06 -23.74 16.91
CA THR A 140 -13.69 -23.66 18.33
C THR A 140 -14.84 -24.24 19.17
N PRO A 141 -14.62 -25.27 20.01
CA PRO A 141 -15.70 -25.96 20.71
C PRO A 141 -16.49 -25.08 21.68
N ASP A 142 -15.83 -24.11 22.34
CA ASP A 142 -16.41 -23.05 23.17
C ASP A 142 -15.32 -21.99 23.47
N GLY A 143 -15.69 -20.71 23.59
CA GLY A 143 -14.79 -19.61 24.01
C GLY A 143 -14.02 -18.89 22.89
N THR A 144 -12.86 -18.29 23.21
CA THR A 144 -12.06 -17.48 22.26
C THR A 144 -11.56 -18.34 21.08
N PRO A 145 -11.76 -17.91 19.82
CA PRO A 145 -11.30 -18.64 18.65
C PRO A 145 -9.80 -18.96 18.65
N TYR A 146 -9.45 -20.12 18.08
CA TYR A 146 -8.05 -20.55 17.95
C TYR A 146 -7.22 -19.60 17.08
N THR A 147 -7.85 -19.02 16.05
CA THR A 147 -7.22 -18.14 15.08
C THR A 147 -8.11 -16.93 14.84
N TRP A 148 -7.50 -15.82 14.45
CA TRP A 148 -8.16 -14.59 13.99
C TRP A 148 -7.19 -13.83 13.10
N TRP A 149 -7.71 -12.89 12.31
CA TRP A 149 -6.90 -11.88 11.65
C TRP A 149 -7.23 -10.50 12.21
N VAL A 150 -6.34 -9.55 12.00
CA VAL A 150 -6.54 -8.16 12.43
C VAL A 150 -6.60 -7.31 11.18
N GLY A 151 -7.70 -6.58 11.03
CA GLY A 151 -7.91 -5.70 9.88
C GLY A 151 -7.25 -4.35 10.04
N ARG A 152 -7.50 -3.46 9.08
CA ARG A 152 -6.95 -2.10 9.05
C ARG A 152 -7.33 -1.28 10.28
N GLY A 153 -8.53 -1.44 10.85
CA GLY A 153 -8.98 -0.69 12.02
C GLY A 153 -8.48 -1.27 13.36
N SER A 154 -7.52 -2.21 13.33
CA SER A 154 -6.98 -2.91 14.50
C SER A 154 -8.00 -3.80 15.24
N GLU A 155 -9.16 -4.06 14.64
CA GLU A 155 -10.17 -4.98 15.13
C GLU A 155 -9.81 -6.44 14.81
N LYS A 156 -10.18 -7.34 15.72
CA LYS A 156 -10.03 -8.78 15.50
C LYS A 156 -11.24 -9.31 14.73
N HIS A 157 -10.96 -10.01 13.64
CA HIS A 157 -11.95 -10.72 12.85
C HIS A 157 -11.80 -12.22 13.05
N PHE A 158 -12.91 -12.89 13.33
CA PHE A 158 -12.95 -14.32 13.65
C PHE A 158 -13.50 -15.19 12.52
N TYR A 159 -13.84 -14.57 11.38
CA TYR A 159 -14.21 -15.25 10.15
C TYR A 159 -13.01 -15.34 9.20
N TRP A 160 -13.04 -16.31 8.29
CA TRP A 160 -12.01 -16.52 7.29
C TRP A 160 -12.68 -16.72 5.93
N GLY A 161 -12.53 -15.74 5.05
CA GLY A 161 -13.27 -15.67 3.78
C GLY A 161 -14.68 -15.12 3.95
N GLY A 162 -15.18 -14.45 2.91
CA GLY A 162 -16.42 -13.68 2.90
C GLY A 162 -16.22 -12.36 2.17
#